data_AF-Q5WW08-F1
#
_entry.id   AF-Q5WW08-F1
#
_cell.length_a   1.000
_cell.length_b   1.000
_cell.length_c   1.000
_cell.angle_alpha   90.00
_cell.angle_beta   90.00
_cell.angle_gamma   90.00
#
_symmetry.space_group_name_H-M   'P 1'
#
loop_
_entity.id
_entity.type
_entity.pdbx_description
1 polymer ?
#
loop_
_entity_poly.entity_id
_entity_poly.type
_entity_poly.pdbx_seq_one_letter_code
_entity_poly.pdbx_strand_id
1 'polypeptide(L)'
;MYHYLFSCHKSQESIDSLIEQVKQLLNHVEMEQKAYFLNLLTARVTEFQNELKSETSNTINKQQILIQYERFAKTLLICIKQPERTSSAIHNYHKGFYYPVAIHDKIKLNPTIESAAIATLGVSLALLLGSIPTFIFNPLFGVIMVSLAVTLLLPSGFYLLIPDSPDTTSKKEEEKRIFMEGAKIINPDVRIEEFDEQPYLSASLIKA
;
A
#
# COMPACT_ATOMS: atom_id res chain seq x y z
N MET A 1 -1.08 24.51 -15.39
CA MET A 1 0.21 24.24 -14.73
C MET A 1 0.04 24.60 -13.27
N TYR A 2 -0.33 23.64 -12.42
CA TYR A 2 -0.63 23.89 -11.00
C TYR A 2 0.67 23.73 -10.19
N HIS A 3 1.08 24.82 -9.55
CA HIS A 3 2.24 24.89 -8.69
C HIS A 3 1.99 24.11 -7.39
N TYR A 4 2.61 22.93 -7.26
CA TYR A 4 2.84 22.27 -5.97
C TYR A 4 4.23 22.69 -5.48
N LEU A 5 4.35 23.80 -4.75
CA LEU A 5 5.66 24.20 -4.18
C LEU A 5 5.71 24.37 -2.66
N PHE A 6 4.59 24.29 -1.94
CA PHE A 6 4.63 24.22 -0.47
C PHE A 6 3.49 23.34 0.04
N SER A 7 3.70 22.03 0.14
CA SER A 7 2.88 21.26 1.07
C SER A 7 3.25 21.74 2.47
N CYS A 8 2.28 22.29 3.20
CA CYS A 8 2.42 22.50 4.63
C CYS A 8 2.67 21.11 5.25
N HIS A 9 3.93 20.76 5.47
CA HIS A 9 4.28 19.49 6.08
C HIS A 9 3.79 19.58 7.52
N LYS A 10 2.78 18.80 7.86
CA LYS A 10 2.32 18.75 9.24
C LYS A 10 3.41 18.14 10.10
N SER A 11 3.73 18.83 11.18
CA SER A 11 4.58 18.28 12.23
C SER A 11 3.91 17.05 12.84
N GLN A 12 4.73 16.15 13.40
CA GLN A 12 4.23 15.01 14.17
C GLN A 12 3.26 15.47 15.27
N GLU A 13 3.57 16.56 15.97
CA GLU A 13 2.72 17.17 17.00
C GLU A 13 1.31 17.52 16.47
N SER A 14 1.22 18.05 15.25
CA SER A 14 -0.07 18.36 14.64
C SER A 14 -0.89 17.09 14.36
N ILE A 15 -0.23 15.98 13.99
CA ILE A 15 -0.91 14.70 13.77
C ILE A 15 -1.32 14.08 15.11
N ASP A 16 -0.44 14.11 16.11
CA ASP A 16 -0.74 13.66 17.47
C ASP A 16 -1.95 14.42 18.06
N SER A 17 -2.10 15.72 17.75
CA SER A 17 -3.29 16.49 18.14
C SER A 17 -4.61 15.98 17.52
N LEU A 18 -4.57 15.34 16.34
CA LEU A 18 -5.74 14.70 15.74
C LEU A 18 -6.11 13.42 16.49
N ILE A 19 -5.09 12.67 16.95
CA ILE A 19 -5.29 11.47 17.77
C ILE A 19 -5.86 11.85 19.14
N GLU A 20 -5.38 12.94 19.75
CA GLU A 20 -5.95 13.43 21.00
C GLU A 20 -7.40 13.90 20.83
N GLN A 21 -7.73 14.57 19.71
CA GLN A 21 -9.12 14.88 19.39
C GLN A 21 -10.00 13.63 19.27
N VAL A 22 -9.49 12.56 18.65
CA VAL A 22 -10.18 11.26 18.60
C VAL A 22 -10.46 10.73 20.02
N LYS A 23 -9.45 10.72 20.90
CA LYS A 23 -9.64 10.25 22.28
C LYS A 23 -10.65 11.10 23.05
N GLN A 24 -10.61 12.43 22.87
CA GLN A 24 -11.56 13.35 23.50
C GLN A 24 -13.01 13.10 23.06
N LEU A 25 -13.23 12.80 21.78
CA LEU A 25 -14.57 12.45 21.27
C LEU A 25 -15.13 11.21 21.96
N LEU A 26 -14.29 10.33 22.50
CA LEU A 26 -14.69 9.11 23.20
C LEU A 26 -14.81 9.30 24.73
N ASN A 27 -14.65 10.51 25.27
CA ASN A 27 -14.72 10.74 26.72
C ASN A 27 -16.06 10.36 27.35
N HIS A 28 -17.15 10.50 26.59
CA HIS A 28 -18.50 10.16 27.03
C HIS A 28 -18.80 8.66 27.02
N VAL A 29 -17.96 7.85 26.37
CA VAL A 29 -18.12 6.39 26.31
C VAL A 29 -17.44 5.75 27.53
N GLU A 30 -18.09 4.76 28.12
CA GLU A 30 -17.56 3.99 29.24
C GLU A 30 -16.22 3.32 28.91
N MET A 31 -15.33 3.25 29.89
CA MET A 31 -13.99 2.73 29.70
C MET A 31 -13.99 1.27 29.24
N GLU A 32 -14.85 0.43 29.82
CA GLU A 32 -14.97 -0.98 29.45
C GLU A 32 -15.32 -1.17 27.97
N GLN A 33 -16.14 -0.28 27.42
CA GLN A 33 -16.59 -0.34 26.02
C GLN A 33 -15.51 0.15 25.04
N LYS A 34 -14.67 1.11 25.43
CA LYS A 34 -13.63 1.69 24.55
C LYS A 34 -12.22 1.15 24.77
N ALA A 35 -11.98 0.36 25.82
CA ALA A 35 -10.64 -0.13 26.19
C ALA A 35 -9.95 -0.91 25.05
N TYR A 36 -10.69 -1.82 24.42
CA TYR A 36 -10.18 -2.61 23.30
C TYR A 36 -9.70 -1.73 22.15
N PHE A 37 -10.53 -0.78 21.72
CA PHE A 37 -10.20 0.17 20.67
C PHE A 37 -9.02 1.07 21.04
N LEU A 38 -8.97 1.60 22.26
CA LEU A 38 -7.84 2.45 22.69
C LEU A 38 -6.52 1.68 22.69
N ASN A 39 -6.54 0.38 23.00
CA ASN A 39 -5.35 -0.47 22.91
C ASN A 39 -4.89 -0.63 21.45
N LEU A 40 -5.81 -0.92 20.52
CA LEU A 40 -5.48 -0.99 19.10
C LEU A 40 -4.94 0.33 18.55
N LEU A 41 -5.59 1.45 18.90
CA LEU A 41 -5.17 2.78 18.50
C LEU A 41 -3.77 3.11 19.04
N THR A 42 -3.51 2.80 20.31
CA THR A 42 -2.22 3.07 20.96
C THR A 42 -1.10 2.23 20.34
N ALA A 43 -1.36 0.96 20.05
CA ALA A 43 -0.41 0.10 19.37
C ALA A 43 -0.03 0.69 18.00
N ARG A 44 -1.03 1.05 17.17
CA ARG A 44 -0.75 1.60 15.83
C ARG A 44 -0.06 2.95 15.86
N VAL A 45 -0.44 3.85 16.77
CA VAL A 45 0.24 5.15 16.96
C VAL A 45 1.70 4.95 17.39
N THR A 46 1.96 3.97 18.25
CA THR A 46 3.31 3.65 18.71
C THR A 46 4.17 3.14 17.56
N GLU A 47 3.63 2.33 16.65
CA GLU A 47 4.34 1.90 15.44
C GLU A 47 4.77 3.10 14.58
N PHE A 48 3.87 4.05 14.30
CA PHE A 48 4.23 5.27 13.56
C PHE A 48 5.33 6.07 14.28
N GLN A 49 5.21 6.25 15.60
CA GLN A 49 6.19 7.01 16.39
C GLN A 49 7.56 6.35 16.44
N ASN A 50 7.61 5.01 16.52
CA ASN A 50 8.86 4.26 16.53
C ASN A 50 9.58 4.38 15.18
N GLU A 51 8.86 4.25 14.07
CA GLU A 51 9.42 4.38 12.71
C GLU A 51 9.92 5.80 12.41
N LEU A 52 9.24 6.83 12.96
CA LEU A 52 9.69 8.23 12.87
C LEU A 52 10.96 8.50 13.70
N LYS A 53 11.08 7.85 14.86
CA LYS A 53 12.25 7.95 15.75
C LYS A 53 13.44 7.11 15.26
N SER A 54 13.20 6.12 14.42
CA SER A 54 14.26 5.26 13.90
C SER A 54 15.35 6.07 13.20
N GLU A 55 16.60 5.81 13.59
CA GLU A 55 17.79 6.43 13.00
C GLU A 55 18.04 5.95 11.56
N THR A 56 17.46 4.81 11.18
CA THR A 56 17.58 4.24 9.84
C THR A 56 16.70 4.95 8.81
N SER A 57 15.74 5.77 9.25
CA SER A 57 14.79 6.46 8.38
C SER A 57 15.40 7.76 7.83
N ASN A 58 15.69 7.79 6.54
CA ASN A 58 16.10 9.04 5.86
C ASN A 58 14.96 10.07 5.83
N THR A 59 15.28 11.33 5.51
CA THR A 59 14.29 12.45 5.53
C THR A 59 13.07 12.18 4.64
N ILE A 60 13.27 11.55 3.48
CA ILE A 60 12.18 11.21 2.54
C ILE A 60 11.25 10.17 3.17
N ASN A 61 11.80 9.11 3.77
CA ASN A 61 11.01 8.09 4.46
C ASN A 61 10.26 8.68 5.63
N LYS A 62 10.89 9.53 6.45
CA LYS A 62 10.21 10.24 7.55
C LYS A 62 9.03 11.06 7.06
N GLN A 63 9.18 11.76 5.94
CA GLN A 63 8.08 12.51 5.32
C GLN A 63 6.95 11.58 4.85
N GLN A 64 7.26 10.45 4.22
CA GLN A 64 6.24 9.48 3.79
C GLN A 64 5.50 8.86 4.98
N ILE A 65 6.22 8.56 6.07
CA ILE A 65 5.63 8.07 7.33
C ILE A 65 4.68 9.12 7.89
N LEU A 66 5.06 10.40 7.94
CA LEU A 66 4.19 11.48 8.40
C LEU A 66 2.93 11.62 7.55
N ILE A 67 3.05 11.53 6.21
CA ILE A 67 1.91 11.59 5.30
C ILE A 67 0.95 10.42 5.58
N GLN A 68 1.48 9.21 5.73
CA GLN A 68 0.66 8.03 6.03
C GLN A 68 0.00 8.14 7.41
N TYR A 69 0.73 8.63 8.41
CA TYR A 69 0.22 8.84 9.77
C TYR A 69 -0.90 9.88 9.78
N GLU A 70 -0.74 11.00 9.07
CA GLU A 70 -1.79 12.02 8.93
C GLU A 70 -3.03 11.44 8.25
N ARG A 71 -2.85 10.66 7.17
CA ARG A 71 -3.95 10.01 6.47
C ARG A 71 -4.71 9.06 7.41
N PHE A 72 -3.98 8.23 8.17
CA PHE A 72 -4.57 7.36 9.18
C PHE A 72 -5.40 8.16 10.20
N ALA A 73 -4.81 9.19 10.81
CA ALA A 73 -5.47 10.01 11.83
C ALA A 73 -6.72 10.73 11.30
N LYS A 74 -6.67 11.28 10.08
CA LYS A 74 -7.82 11.91 9.43
C LYS A 74 -8.93 10.92 9.13
N THR A 75 -8.59 9.75 8.59
CA THR A 75 -9.58 8.70 8.31
C THR A 75 -10.26 8.26 9.59
N LEU A 76 -9.50 8.02 10.67
CA LEU A 76 -10.05 7.67 11.96
C LEU A 76 -10.99 8.74 12.52
N LEU A 77 -10.59 10.01 12.43
CA LEU A 77 -11.42 11.13 12.86
C LEU A 77 -12.74 11.20 12.08
N ILE A 78 -12.73 10.90 10.78
CA ILE A 78 -13.95 10.80 9.96
C ILE A 78 -14.84 9.66 10.46
N CYS A 79 -14.27 8.46 10.68
CA CYS A 79 -15.04 7.28 11.12
C CYS A 79 -15.71 7.49 12.49
N ILE A 80 -15.08 8.26 13.38
CA ILE A 80 -15.65 8.58 14.70
C ILE A 80 -16.67 9.71 14.63
N LYS A 81 -16.40 10.78 13.86
CA LYS A 81 -17.34 11.91 13.76
C LYS A 81 -18.56 11.61 12.88
N GLN A 82 -18.40 10.73 11.90
CA GLN A 82 -19.38 10.40 10.87
C GLN A 82 -19.36 8.87 10.63
N PRO A 83 -19.83 8.06 11.60
CA PRO A 83 -19.81 6.60 11.49
C PRO A 83 -20.43 6.07 10.19
N GLU A 84 -21.47 6.73 9.68
CA GLU A 84 -22.15 6.39 8.42
C GLU A 84 -21.26 6.50 7.18
N ARG A 85 -20.15 7.24 7.25
CA ARG A 85 -19.18 7.38 6.14
C ARG A 85 -17.99 6.43 6.24
N THR A 86 -17.97 5.56 7.24
CA THR A 86 -16.82 4.67 7.53
C THR A 86 -16.41 3.85 6.31
N SER A 87 -17.35 3.20 5.61
CA SER A 87 -17.04 2.42 4.40
C SER A 87 -16.35 3.25 3.33
N SER A 88 -16.86 4.45 3.03
CA SER A 88 -16.24 5.34 2.05
C SER A 88 -14.89 5.87 2.52
N ALA A 89 -14.72 6.13 3.81
CA ALA A 89 -13.47 6.63 4.37
C ALA A 89 -12.36 5.57 4.27
N ILE A 90 -12.68 4.32 4.62
CA ILE A 90 -11.77 3.16 4.48
C ILE A 90 -11.39 2.96 3.01
N HIS A 91 -12.37 2.93 2.10
CA HIS A 91 -12.11 2.78 0.67
C HIS A 91 -11.15 3.85 0.13
N ASN A 92 -11.38 5.12 0.48
CA ASN A 92 -10.52 6.23 0.05
C ASN A 92 -9.11 6.14 0.67
N TYR A 93 -9.00 5.62 1.89
CA TYR A 93 -7.72 5.41 2.55
C TYR A 93 -6.88 4.34 1.83
N HIS A 94 -7.48 3.22 1.43
CA HIS A 94 -6.76 2.14 0.73
C HIS A 94 -6.53 2.38 -0.76
N LYS A 95 -7.41 3.14 -1.43
CA LYS A 95 -7.28 3.48 -2.86
C LYS A 95 -6.10 4.40 -3.16
N GLY A 96 -5.72 5.26 -2.22
CA GLY A 96 -4.58 6.16 -2.38
C GLY A 96 -3.22 5.47 -2.22
N PHE A 97 -2.13 6.16 -2.55
CA PHE A 97 -0.76 5.65 -2.36
C PHE A 97 -0.53 5.28 -0.89
N TYR A 98 -0.37 4.01 -0.58
CA TYR A 98 -0.18 3.51 0.79
C TYR A 98 1.30 3.34 1.09
N TYR A 99 1.82 4.09 2.06
CA TYR A 99 3.21 3.92 2.48
C TYR A 99 3.30 2.85 3.58
N PRO A 100 4.14 1.81 3.41
CA PRO A 100 4.26 0.72 4.38
C PRO A 100 5.01 1.19 5.62
N VAL A 101 4.32 1.26 6.77
CA VAL A 101 4.92 1.64 8.06
C VAL A 101 4.86 0.46 9.02
N ALA A 102 6.01 0.09 9.60
CA ALA A 102 6.18 -1.08 10.46
C ALA A 102 5.74 -2.39 9.79
N ILE A 103 6.13 -2.57 8.52
CA ILE A 103 5.86 -3.79 7.75
C ILE A 103 7.18 -4.50 7.51
N HIS A 104 7.32 -5.68 8.08
CA HIS A 104 8.51 -6.52 7.95
C HIS A 104 8.26 -7.72 7.03
N ASP A 105 6.99 -8.08 6.85
CA ASP A 105 6.59 -9.12 5.90
C ASP A 105 6.73 -8.61 4.48
N LYS A 106 7.14 -9.51 3.60
CA LYS A 106 7.35 -9.20 2.20
C LYS A 106 6.52 -10.12 1.33
N ILE A 107 6.06 -9.59 0.20
CA ILE A 107 5.35 -10.35 -0.82
C ILE A 107 6.33 -11.40 -1.35
N LYS A 108 6.08 -12.66 -0.99
CA LYS A 108 6.81 -13.78 -1.57
C LYS A 108 6.30 -14.01 -2.98
N LEU A 109 7.21 -14.08 -3.94
CA LEU A 109 6.84 -14.47 -5.30
C LEU A 109 6.22 -15.87 -5.27
N ASN A 110 5.18 -16.07 -6.09
CA ASN A 110 4.63 -17.41 -6.28
C ASN A 110 5.70 -18.24 -7.02
N PRO A 111 6.14 -19.38 -6.47
CA PRO A 111 7.25 -20.15 -7.05
C PRO A 111 6.97 -20.60 -8.49
N THR A 112 5.71 -20.78 -8.85
CA THR A 112 5.28 -21.13 -10.22
C THR A 112 5.47 -19.96 -11.18
N ILE A 113 5.09 -18.76 -10.76
CA ILE A 113 5.20 -17.54 -11.57
C ILE A 113 6.67 -17.11 -11.66
N GLU A 114 7.43 -17.25 -10.58
CA GLU A 114 8.88 -17.01 -10.55
C GLU A 114 9.61 -17.93 -11.53
N SER A 115 9.34 -19.24 -11.48
CA SER A 115 9.92 -20.20 -12.42
C SER A 115 9.58 -19.87 -13.87
N ALA A 116 8.33 -19.47 -14.14
CA ALA A 116 7.90 -19.05 -15.47
C ALA A 116 8.59 -17.74 -15.92
N ALA A 117 8.77 -16.78 -15.03
CA ALA A 117 9.48 -15.53 -15.32
C ALA A 117 10.96 -15.77 -15.61
N ILE A 118 11.62 -16.66 -14.87
CA ILE A 118 13.01 -17.06 -15.11
C ILE A 118 13.14 -17.75 -16.47
N ALA A 119 12.24 -18.69 -16.79
CA ALA A 119 12.23 -19.34 -18.10
C ALA A 119 12.01 -18.33 -19.24
N THR A 120 11.09 -17.38 -19.05
CA THR A 120 10.79 -16.32 -20.02
C THR A 120 11.98 -15.37 -20.22
N LEU A 121 12.71 -15.03 -19.15
CA LEU A 121 13.99 -14.32 -19.25
C LEU A 121 15.02 -15.11 -20.06
N GLY A 122 15.14 -16.42 -19.83
CA GLY A 122 16.05 -17.29 -20.58
C GLY A 122 15.73 -17.32 -22.07
N VAL A 123 14.44 -17.51 -22.41
CA VAL A 123 13.97 -17.51 -23.81
C VAL A 123 14.19 -16.16 -24.48
N SER A 124 13.87 -15.06 -23.80
CA SER A 124 14.06 -13.71 -24.36
C SER A 124 15.54 -13.38 -24.60
N LEU A 125 16.44 -13.77 -23.69
CA LEU A 125 17.88 -13.59 -23.89
C LEU A 125 18.39 -14.43 -25.07
N ALA A 126 17.92 -15.67 -25.20
CA ALA A 126 18.27 -16.53 -26.34
C ALA A 126 17.78 -15.94 -27.67
N LEU A 127 16.57 -15.38 -27.71
CA LEU A 127 16.04 -14.69 -28.88
C LEU A 127 16.84 -13.43 -29.23
N LEU A 128 17.26 -12.63 -28.24
CA LEU A 128 18.14 -11.47 -28.47
C LEU A 128 19.47 -11.90 -29.08
N LEU A 129 20.14 -12.90 -28.50
CA LEU A 129 21.43 -13.39 -29.00
C LEU A 129 21.28 -14.02 -30.40
N GLY A 130 20.22 -14.80 -30.61
CA GLY A 130 19.91 -15.41 -31.90
C GLY A 130 19.50 -14.40 -32.98
N SER A 131 18.98 -13.24 -32.58
CA SER A 131 18.60 -12.20 -33.54
C SER A 131 19.80 -11.59 -34.27
N ILE A 132 20.99 -11.57 -33.65
CA ILE A 132 22.21 -10.97 -34.22
C ILE A 132 22.62 -11.65 -35.53
N PRO A 133 22.89 -12.97 -35.59
CA PRO A 133 23.19 -13.63 -36.86
C PRO A 133 21.97 -13.63 -37.79
N THR A 134 20.75 -13.76 -37.25
CA THR A 134 19.53 -13.78 -38.06
C THR A 134 19.33 -12.47 -38.81
N PHE A 135 19.63 -11.33 -38.20
CA PHE A 135 19.51 -10.01 -38.84
C PHE A 135 20.45 -9.86 -40.05
N ILE A 136 21.63 -10.50 -40.00
CA ILE A 136 22.61 -10.48 -41.11
C ILE A 136 22.08 -11.26 -42.32
N PHE A 137 21.47 -12.43 -42.10
CA PHE A 137 20.97 -13.29 -43.19
C PHE A 137 19.55 -12.95 -43.63
N ASN A 138 18.70 -12.51 -42.71
CA ASN A 138 17.33 -12.11 -42.95
C ASN A 138 16.87 -11.02 -41.95
N PRO A 139 16.94 -9.74 -42.35
CA PRO A 139 16.66 -8.63 -41.44
C PRO A 139 15.21 -8.63 -40.93
N LEU A 140 14.24 -9.13 -41.72
CA LEU A 140 12.84 -9.20 -41.29
C LEU A 140 12.68 -10.16 -40.10
N PHE A 141 13.26 -11.37 -40.17
CA PHE A 141 13.22 -12.30 -39.05
C PHE A 141 14.03 -11.81 -37.84
N GLY A 142 15.14 -11.11 -38.09
CA GLY A 142 15.92 -10.47 -37.02
C GLY A 142 15.07 -9.47 -36.23
N VAL A 143 14.34 -8.58 -36.90
CA VAL A 143 13.46 -7.61 -36.23
C VAL A 143 12.34 -8.31 -35.44
N ILE A 144 11.70 -9.32 -36.01
CA ILE A 144 10.64 -10.08 -35.32
C ILE A 144 11.18 -10.71 -34.02
N MET A 145 12.36 -11.34 -34.09
CA MET A 145 13.01 -11.95 -32.92
C MET A 145 13.33 -10.91 -31.84
N VAL A 146 13.87 -9.75 -32.21
CA VAL A 146 14.16 -8.66 -31.26
C VAL A 146 12.88 -8.16 -30.61
N SER A 147 11.82 -7.91 -31.40
CA SER A 147 10.54 -7.46 -30.88
C SER A 147 9.97 -8.44 -29.87
N LEU A 148 9.95 -9.74 -30.21
CA LEU A 148 9.42 -10.78 -29.34
C LEU A 148 10.25 -10.91 -28.05
N ALA A 149 11.58 -10.81 -28.17
CA ALA A 149 12.47 -10.83 -27.03
C ALA A 149 12.22 -9.67 -26.06
N VAL A 150 12.08 -8.44 -26.57
CA VAL A 150 11.82 -7.26 -25.72
C VAL A 150 10.44 -7.36 -25.03
N THR A 151 9.41 -7.81 -25.76
CA THR A 151 8.06 -8.00 -25.20
C THR A 151 8.05 -8.99 -24.04
N LEU A 152 8.87 -10.04 -24.11
CA LEU A 152 8.99 -11.04 -23.05
C LEU A 152 9.91 -10.58 -21.90
N LEU A 153 11.03 -9.93 -22.23
CA LEU A 153 12.08 -9.56 -21.28
C LEU A 153 11.63 -8.47 -20.30
N LEU A 154 10.85 -7.49 -20.76
CA LEU A 154 10.45 -6.35 -19.92
C LEU A 154 9.54 -6.78 -18.75
N PRO A 155 8.42 -7.51 -18.95
CA PRO A 155 7.58 -7.95 -17.84
C PRO A 155 8.29 -8.93 -16.91
N SER A 156 9.06 -9.90 -17.45
CA SER A 156 9.76 -10.89 -16.63
C SER A 156 10.91 -10.27 -15.84
N GLY A 157 11.66 -9.37 -16.46
CA GLY A 157 12.71 -8.61 -15.80
C GLY A 157 12.15 -7.71 -14.71
N PHE A 158 11.06 -6.99 -14.98
CA PHE A 158 10.38 -6.18 -13.97
C PHE A 158 9.90 -7.03 -12.78
N TYR A 159 9.26 -8.17 -13.05
CA TYR A 159 8.78 -9.08 -12.00
C TYR A 159 9.90 -9.61 -11.09
N LEU A 160 11.07 -9.92 -11.65
CA LEU A 160 12.21 -10.49 -10.90
C LEU A 160 13.12 -9.43 -10.27
N LEU A 161 13.14 -8.21 -10.81
CA LEU A 161 13.97 -7.11 -10.30
C LEU A 161 13.26 -6.26 -9.26
N ILE A 162 11.94 -6.36 -9.12
CA ILE A 162 11.24 -5.73 -8.00
C ILE A 162 11.62 -6.52 -6.75
N PRO A 163 12.43 -5.93 -5.83
CA PRO A 163 12.75 -6.60 -4.60
C PRO A 163 11.46 -6.88 -3.83
N ASP A 164 11.48 -7.96 -3.06
CA ASP A 164 10.45 -8.36 -2.11
C ASP A 164 9.68 -7.15 -1.55
N SER A 165 8.57 -6.80 -2.20
CA SER A 165 7.84 -5.59 -1.85
C SER A 165 7.14 -5.82 -0.52
N PRO A 166 7.06 -4.83 0.37
CA PRO A 166 6.42 -5.02 1.67
C PRO A 166 4.96 -5.45 1.49
N ASP A 167 4.55 -6.51 2.19
CA ASP A 167 3.17 -6.98 2.14
C ASP A 167 2.29 -6.09 3.02
N THR A 168 1.54 -5.20 2.37
CA THR A 168 0.66 -4.24 3.05
C THR A 168 -0.68 -4.83 3.48
N THR A 169 -1.01 -6.05 3.06
CA THR A 169 -2.36 -6.63 3.18
C THR A 169 -2.79 -6.75 4.64
N SER A 170 -1.96 -7.39 5.47
CA SER A 170 -2.28 -7.57 6.90
C SER A 170 -2.39 -6.24 7.63
N LYS A 171 -1.54 -5.25 7.28
CA LYS A 171 -1.53 -3.96 7.96
C LYS A 171 -2.73 -3.09 7.57
N LYS A 172 -3.16 -3.14 6.32
CA LYS A 172 -4.41 -2.50 5.86
C LYS A 172 -5.64 -3.08 6.56
N GLU A 173 -5.71 -4.41 6.73
CA GLU A 173 -6.80 -5.05 7.46
C GLU A 173 -6.80 -4.70 8.96
N GLU A 174 -5.62 -4.57 9.58
CA GLU A 174 -5.49 -4.09 10.95
C GLU A 174 -6.04 -2.66 11.09
N GLU A 175 -5.63 -1.75 10.20
CA GLU A 175 -6.10 -0.35 10.20
C GLU A 175 -7.58 -0.23 9.89
N LYS A 176 -8.09 -1.03 8.94
CA LYS A 176 -9.52 -1.16 8.65
C LYS A 176 -10.30 -1.55 9.91
N ARG A 177 -9.82 -2.53 10.66
CA ARG A 177 -10.44 -2.94 11.93
C ARG A 177 -10.47 -1.78 12.92
N ILE A 178 -9.39 -1.02 13.07
CA ILE A 178 -9.36 0.16 13.95
C ILE A 178 -10.45 1.18 13.54
N PHE A 179 -10.59 1.46 12.24
CA PHE A 179 -11.61 2.38 11.73
C PHE A 179 -13.04 1.88 12.01
N MET A 180 -13.30 0.59 11.77
CA MET A 180 -14.61 -0.02 12.02
C MET A 180 -14.97 -0.03 13.51
N GLU A 181 -14.03 -0.41 14.38
CA GLU A 181 -14.25 -0.40 15.82
C GLU A 181 -14.47 1.02 16.35
N GLY A 182 -13.71 2.00 15.84
CA GLY A 182 -13.92 3.41 16.18
C GLY A 182 -15.33 3.92 15.84
N ALA A 183 -15.86 3.52 14.69
CA ALA A 183 -17.22 3.88 14.27
C ALA A 183 -18.30 3.19 15.14
N LYS A 184 -18.13 1.89 15.41
CA LYS A 184 -19.08 1.09 16.22
C LYS A 184 -19.16 1.52 17.67
N ILE A 185 -18.06 2.04 18.23
CA ILE A 185 -18.05 2.58 19.60
C ILE A 185 -18.98 3.79 19.74
N ILE A 186 -19.07 4.64 18.71
CA ILE A 186 -19.95 5.80 18.70
C ILE A 186 -21.39 5.40 18.33
N ASN A 187 -21.53 4.54 17.33
CA ASN A 187 -22.83 4.09 16.85
C ASN A 187 -22.81 2.58 16.61
N PRO A 188 -23.25 1.76 17.59
CA PRO A 188 -23.24 0.30 17.49
C PRO A 188 -24.09 -0.25 16.32
N ASP A 189 -25.14 0.48 15.93
CA ASP A 189 -26.07 0.06 14.87
C ASP A 189 -25.61 0.47 13.46
N VAL A 190 -24.42 1.07 13.34
CA VAL A 190 -23.91 1.52 12.05
C VAL A 190 -23.67 0.33 11.11
N ARG A 191 -24.31 0.38 9.94
CA ARG A 191 -24.08 -0.59 8.87
C ARG A 191 -22.86 -0.17 8.07
N ILE A 192 -21.78 -0.94 8.18
CA ILE A 192 -20.56 -0.74 7.42
C ILE A 192 -20.58 -1.75 6.28
N GLU A 193 -20.93 -1.28 5.09
CA GLU A 193 -20.83 -2.10 3.88
C GLU A 193 -19.35 -2.28 3.51
N GLU A 194 -18.93 -3.53 3.30
CA GLU A 194 -17.60 -3.81 2.78
C GLU A 194 -17.60 -3.57 1.27
N PHE A 195 -16.78 -2.63 0.82
CA PHE A 195 -16.41 -2.60 -0.59
C PHE A 195 -15.49 -3.79 -0.82
N ASP A 196 -15.91 -4.75 -1.65
CA ASP A 196 -15.05 -5.83 -2.14
C ASP A 196 -13.85 -5.18 -2.87
N GLU A 197 -12.74 -5.02 -2.14
CA GLU A 197 -11.45 -4.80 -2.76
C GLU A 197 -11.07 -6.12 -3.43
N GLN A 198 -11.48 -6.29 -4.68
CA GLN A 198 -10.83 -7.31 -5.51
C GLN A 198 -9.32 -7.09 -5.37
N PRO A 199 -8.56 -8.10 -4.94
CA PRO A 199 -7.12 -7.97 -4.84
C PRO A 199 -6.65 -7.51 -6.22
N TYR A 200 -5.99 -6.35 -6.28
CA TYR A 200 -5.30 -5.87 -7.47
C TYR A 200 -4.10 -6.79 -7.74
N LEU A 201 -4.36 -8.07 -8.00
CA LEU A 201 -3.60 -8.82 -8.97
C LEU A 201 -4.02 -8.23 -10.31
N SER A 202 -3.05 -7.63 -11.01
CA SER A 202 -3.14 -7.22 -12.40
C SER A 202 -3.37 -8.42 -13.33
N ALA A 203 -4.47 -9.15 -13.14
CA ALA A 203 -4.98 -10.17 -14.04
C ALA A 203 -5.49 -9.57 -15.37
N SER A 204 -5.44 -8.24 -15.53
CA SER A 204 -5.77 -7.54 -16.77
C SER A 204 -4.66 -7.55 -17.82
N LEU A 205 -3.50 -8.19 -17.59
CA LEU A 205 -2.48 -8.39 -18.64
C LEU A 205 -2.49 -9.78 -19.30
N ILE A 206 -3.49 -10.63 -19.02
CA ILE A 206 -3.65 -11.92 -19.71
C ILE A 206 -5.06 -12.01 -20.30
N LYS A 207 -5.32 -11.15 -21.30
CA LYS A 207 -6.36 -11.37 -22.30
C LYS A 207 -6.06 -10.53 -23.54
N ALA A 208 -5.15 -11.03 -24.37
CA ALA A 208 -5.12 -10.88 -25.82
C ALA A 208 -4.22 -11.97 -26.39
#